data_AF-A0A0H5RTU6-F1
#
_entry.id   AF-A0A0H5RTU6-F1
#
_cell.length_a   1.000
_cell.length_b   1.000
_cell.length_c   1.000
_cell.angle_alpha   90.00
_cell.angle_beta   90.00
_cell.angle_gamma   90.00
#
_symmetry.space_group_name_H-M   'P 1'
#
loop_
_entity.id
_entity.type
_entity.pdbx_description
1 polymer ?
#
loop_
_entity_poly.entity_id
_entity_poly.type
_entity_poly.pdbx_seq_one_letter_code
_entity_poly.pdbx_strand_id
1 'polypeptide(L)'
;MAAVATLTDLGFSSIAAGVLARRRPVVRLLERTQADARAVKRIHQLRRRFGRGPVEVVIPGRRIVVVLDPDDVGQVLQEAPVPFHPANLEKRKALQWFQPHGVLISQGSIREPRRAFNEAALDTASEVHRLAGSFVEVIADEAGNLIADVADHGHLDSSMFMTSWWRMVRRLTLGERARDDEDVTDELMQLRKAGNWSFLSLPHYRKRARFLDRLYRYAEDPEPGTLVHAVATTPASGAVDPVGQMPQWLFAFDAAGQASVRALALVASHPSALARALGEAADPGQPSLRPYLRATVLESVRLWPTTPAILRDTTADTTWGEGADRFTIGKGAGLMIVVPAFHRDEALLPYAHQFVPDIWLDGRAQQQPQLVPFSAGPAECPGRNLVLLAASTVLANLLHALDLRLTSTPRLEPDQPLPMTLNQLTLDFTANRRAAQSSVATH
;
A
#
# COMPACT_ATOMS: atom_id res chain seq x y z
N MET A 1 -25.76 -6.00 20.55
CA MET A 1 -24.67 -5.15 21.08
C MET A 1 -23.28 -5.72 20.85
N ALA A 2 -23.02 -7.02 21.11
CA ALA A 2 -21.68 -7.62 20.93
C ALA A 2 -21.14 -7.56 19.48
N ALA A 3 -21.98 -7.85 18.49
CA ALA A 3 -21.61 -7.80 17.06
C ALA A 3 -21.14 -6.40 16.61
N VAL A 4 -21.88 -5.37 16.98
CA VAL A 4 -21.54 -3.97 16.65
C VAL A 4 -20.23 -3.57 17.33
N ALA A 5 -20.06 -3.89 18.62
CA ALA A 5 -18.82 -3.59 19.35
C ALA A 5 -17.60 -4.29 18.73
N THR A 6 -17.72 -5.54 18.29
CA THR A 6 -16.66 -6.25 17.57
C THR A 6 -16.29 -5.52 16.28
N LEU A 7 -17.26 -5.18 15.42
CA LEU A 7 -16.97 -4.48 14.16
C LEU A 7 -16.43 -3.07 14.39
N THR A 8 -16.88 -2.39 15.45
CA THR A 8 -16.29 -1.12 15.87
C THR A 8 -14.81 -1.33 16.21
N ASP A 9 -14.46 -2.29 17.06
CA ASP A 9 -13.07 -2.52 17.44
C ASP A 9 -12.17 -2.89 16.23
N LEU A 10 -12.69 -3.66 15.27
CA LEU A 10 -11.94 -4.07 14.08
C LEU A 10 -11.80 -2.95 13.03
N GLY A 11 -12.81 -2.10 12.88
CA GLY A 11 -12.87 -1.07 11.85
C GLY A 11 -12.50 0.35 12.32
N PHE A 12 -12.53 0.63 13.63
CA PHE A 12 -12.49 1.98 14.17
C PHE A 12 -11.30 2.80 13.68
N SER A 13 -10.07 2.33 13.88
CA SER A 13 -8.85 3.06 13.49
C SER A 13 -8.85 3.39 12.00
N SER A 14 -9.21 2.41 11.16
CA SER A 14 -9.24 2.53 9.70
C SER A 14 -10.30 3.54 9.22
N ILE A 15 -11.53 3.43 9.74
CA ILE A 15 -12.66 4.29 9.37
C ILE A 15 -12.46 5.71 9.89
N ALA A 16 -12.00 5.86 11.14
CA ALA A 16 -11.74 7.14 11.78
C ALA A 16 -10.61 7.89 11.07
N ALA A 17 -9.50 7.21 10.77
CA ALA A 17 -8.42 7.78 9.96
C ALA A 17 -8.91 8.13 8.55
N GLY A 18 -9.89 7.43 8.01
CA GLY A 18 -10.32 7.52 6.61
C GLY A 18 -9.66 6.44 5.78
N VAL A 19 -10.47 5.63 5.10
CA VAL A 19 -10.04 4.40 4.40
C VAL A 19 -9.35 4.73 3.08
N LEU A 20 -9.87 5.69 2.33
CA LEU A 20 -9.34 6.13 1.04
C LEU A 20 -8.42 7.33 1.17
N ALA A 21 -8.66 8.25 2.11
CA ALA A 21 -7.84 9.44 2.33
C ALA A 21 -7.74 9.72 3.82
N ARG A 22 -6.50 9.84 4.33
CA ARG A 22 -6.23 9.96 5.77
C ARG A 22 -6.53 11.37 6.31
N ARG A 23 -7.10 11.45 7.51
CA ARG A 23 -7.43 12.69 8.24
C ARG A 23 -6.33 13.02 9.24
N ARG A 24 -5.46 13.99 8.93
CA ARG A 24 -4.27 14.35 9.73
C ARG A 24 -4.51 14.44 11.26
N PRO A 25 -5.50 15.20 11.78
CA PRO A 25 -5.70 15.30 13.23
C PRO A 25 -6.12 13.97 13.88
N VAL A 26 -6.82 13.12 13.14
CA VAL A 26 -7.28 11.82 13.64
C VAL A 26 -6.13 10.84 13.71
N VAL A 27 -5.26 10.77 12.68
CA VAL A 27 -4.11 9.87 12.69
C VAL A 27 -3.18 10.16 13.86
N ARG A 28 -2.96 11.44 14.20
CA ARG A 28 -2.20 11.85 15.39
C ARG A 28 -2.80 11.33 16.69
N LEU A 29 -4.14 11.34 16.82
CA LEU A 29 -4.83 10.80 17.99
C LEU A 29 -4.73 9.27 18.07
N LEU A 30 -4.87 8.59 16.92
CA LEU A 30 -4.75 7.14 16.83
C LEU A 30 -3.35 6.64 17.21
N GLU A 31 -2.30 7.35 16.80
CA GLU A 31 -0.92 7.06 17.23
C GLU A 31 -0.75 7.25 18.74
N ARG A 32 -1.19 8.39 19.29
CA ARG A 32 -1.09 8.65 20.74
C ARG A 32 -1.80 7.59 21.59
N THR A 33 -2.83 6.96 21.04
CA THR A 33 -3.61 5.92 21.73
C THR A 33 -3.25 4.51 21.31
N GLN A 34 -2.28 4.34 20.41
CA GLN A 34 -1.89 3.05 19.82
C GLN A 34 -3.11 2.23 19.36
N ALA A 35 -4.05 2.90 18.68
CA ALA A 35 -5.41 2.41 18.47
C ALA A 35 -5.49 1.10 17.67
N ASP A 36 -4.50 0.80 16.83
CA ASP A 36 -4.47 -0.45 16.04
C ASP A 36 -4.30 -1.70 16.93
N ALA A 37 -3.77 -1.56 18.15
CA ALA A 37 -3.70 -2.66 19.13
C ALA A 37 -5.08 -3.21 19.49
N ARG A 38 -6.13 -2.38 19.37
CA ARG A 38 -7.52 -2.76 19.67
C ARG A 38 -8.04 -3.83 18.72
N ALA A 39 -7.74 -3.70 17.43
CA ALA A 39 -8.15 -4.66 16.41
C ALA A 39 -7.44 -6.01 16.63
N VAL A 40 -6.13 -5.99 16.91
CA VAL A 40 -5.35 -7.20 17.23
C VAL A 40 -5.91 -7.92 18.45
N LYS A 41 -6.10 -7.19 19.56
CA LYS A 41 -6.67 -7.75 20.79
C LYS A 41 -8.06 -8.35 20.57
N ARG A 42 -8.89 -7.73 19.73
CA ARG A 42 -10.23 -8.23 19.39
C ARG A 42 -10.16 -9.54 18.61
N ILE A 43 -9.27 -9.66 17.62
CA ILE A 43 -9.06 -10.91 16.88
C ILE A 43 -8.58 -12.03 17.80
N HIS A 44 -7.61 -11.76 18.69
CA HIS A 44 -7.17 -12.75 19.68
C HIS A 44 -8.30 -13.21 20.62
N GLN A 45 -9.18 -12.28 21.04
CA GLN A 45 -10.34 -12.63 21.84
C GLN A 45 -11.34 -13.52 21.09
N LEU A 46 -11.58 -13.23 19.80
CA LEU A 46 -12.42 -14.08 18.96
C LEU A 46 -11.81 -15.47 18.81
N ARG A 47 -10.50 -15.56 18.51
CA ARG A 47 -9.80 -16.85 18.35
C ARG A 47 -9.81 -17.68 19.64
N ARG A 48 -9.60 -17.05 20.81
CA ARG A 48 -9.71 -17.75 22.11
C ARG A 48 -11.11 -18.25 22.42
N ARG A 49 -12.15 -17.55 21.95
CA ARG A 49 -13.55 -17.88 22.27
C ARG A 49 -14.15 -18.90 21.30
N PHE A 50 -13.82 -18.79 20.01
CA PHE A 50 -14.48 -19.54 18.94
C PHE A 50 -13.54 -20.51 18.22
N GLY A 51 -12.26 -20.57 18.63
CA GLY A 51 -11.26 -21.40 17.97
C GLY A 51 -10.71 -20.74 16.71
N ARG A 52 -10.24 -21.58 15.78
CA ARG A 52 -9.49 -21.13 14.60
C ARG A 52 -10.38 -20.75 13.42
N GLY A 53 -11.58 -21.31 13.30
CA GLY A 53 -12.49 -21.04 12.19
C GLY A 53 -13.00 -19.58 12.14
N PRO A 54 -13.52 -19.14 10.98
CA PRO A 54 -13.99 -17.77 10.83
C PRO A 54 -15.28 -17.55 11.62
N VAL A 55 -15.48 -16.31 12.09
CA VAL A 55 -16.63 -15.96 12.94
C VAL A 55 -17.59 -15.05 12.19
N GLU A 56 -18.85 -15.47 12.11
CA GLU A 56 -19.92 -14.66 11.52
C GLU A 56 -20.42 -13.60 12.52
N VAL A 57 -20.42 -12.35 12.06
CA VAL A 57 -20.92 -11.18 12.77
C VAL A 57 -22.08 -10.59 11.98
N VAL A 58 -23.29 -10.75 12.52
CA VAL A 58 -24.53 -10.32 11.87
C VAL A 58 -24.92 -8.91 12.34
N ILE A 59 -25.14 -8.01 11.38
CA ILE A 59 -25.72 -6.68 11.59
C ILE A 59 -26.94 -6.51 10.68
N PRO A 60 -27.86 -5.55 10.96
CA PRO A 60 -29.02 -5.33 10.11
C PRO A 60 -28.63 -5.14 8.64
N GLY A 61 -29.13 -6.03 7.76
CA GLY A 61 -28.88 -5.98 6.31
C GLY A 61 -27.53 -6.50 5.83
N ARG A 62 -26.63 -6.97 6.71
CA ARG A 62 -25.31 -7.48 6.30
C ARG A 62 -24.78 -8.58 7.23
N ARG A 63 -24.19 -9.61 6.62
CA ARG A 63 -23.43 -10.67 7.29
C ARG A 63 -21.95 -10.45 7.00
N ILE A 64 -21.15 -10.26 8.05
CA ILE A 64 -19.70 -10.06 7.95
C ILE A 64 -19.00 -11.22 8.63
N VAL A 65 -18.18 -11.94 7.88
CA VAL A 65 -17.37 -13.06 8.34
C VAL A 65 -15.97 -12.54 8.63
N VAL A 66 -15.55 -12.63 9.88
CA VAL A 66 -14.20 -12.24 10.31
C VAL A 66 -13.31 -13.47 10.22
N VAL A 67 -12.28 -13.41 9.37
CA VAL A 67 -11.29 -14.48 9.22
C VAL A 67 -10.31 -14.46 10.40
N LEU A 68 -10.07 -15.62 11.02
CA LEU A 68 -9.25 -15.74 12.24
C LEU A 68 -8.00 -16.61 12.07
N ASP A 69 -7.97 -17.47 11.05
CA ASP A 69 -6.86 -18.38 10.77
C ASP A 69 -5.98 -17.91 9.61
N PRO A 70 -4.64 -18.06 9.69
CA PRO A 70 -3.75 -17.85 8.56
C PRO A 70 -4.07 -18.65 7.29
N ASP A 71 -4.47 -19.91 7.43
CA ASP A 71 -4.74 -20.78 6.29
C ASP A 71 -6.01 -20.32 5.57
N ASP A 72 -7.03 -19.91 6.33
CA ASP A 72 -8.24 -19.27 5.80
C ASP A 72 -7.90 -17.96 5.05
N VAL A 73 -6.93 -17.16 5.54
CA VAL A 73 -6.47 -15.97 4.80
C VAL A 73 -5.89 -16.38 3.44
N GLY A 74 -5.05 -17.41 3.41
CA GLY A 74 -4.50 -17.96 2.18
C GLY A 74 -5.61 -18.40 1.22
N GLN A 75 -6.53 -19.23 1.69
CA GLN A 75 -7.65 -19.74 0.91
C GLN A 75 -8.50 -18.61 0.31
N VAL A 76 -8.92 -17.65 1.14
CA VAL A 76 -9.78 -16.52 0.71
C VAL A 76 -9.15 -15.68 -0.39
N LEU A 77 -7.83 -15.53 -0.35
CA LEU A 77 -7.10 -14.71 -1.31
C LEU A 77 -6.78 -15.47 -2.60
N GLN A 78 -6.41 -16.75 -2.49
CA GLN A 78 -6.05 -17.59 -3.64
C GLN A 78 -7.26 -17.99 -4.48
N GLU A 79 -8.40 -18.29 -3.86
CA GLU A 79 -9.63 -18.66 -4.56
C GLU A 79 -10.45 -17.44 -5.03
N ALA A 80 -9.85 -16.25 -5.11
CA ALA A 80 -10.51 -15.11 -5.74
C ALA A 80 -10.52 -15.28 -7.28
N PRO A 81 -11.57 -14.85 -8.01
CA PRO A 81 -12.75 -14.14 -7.54
C PRO A 81 -13.94 -15.04 -7.17
N VAL A 82 -13.83 -16.37 -7.34
CA VAL A 82 -14.90 -17.33 -7.05
C VAL A 82 -14.33 -18.47 -6.18
N PRO A 83 -14.81 -18.65 -4.94
CA PRO A 83 -16.04 -18.06 -4.40
C PRO A 83 -15.86 -16.68 -3.72
N PHE A 84 -14.65 -16.11 -3.68
CA PHE A 84 -14.37 -14.88 -2.91
C PHE A 84 -14.08 -13.66 -3.78
N HIS A 85 -15.11 -12.88 -4.09
CA HIS A 85 -14.99 -11.79 -5.05
C HIS A 85 -14.33 -10.53 -4.45
N PRO A 86 -13.33 -9.92 -5.10
CA PRO A 86 -12.59 -8.76 -4.58
C PRO A 86 -13.35 -7.43 -4.62
N ALA A 87 -14.28 -7.26 -5.57
CA ALA A 87 -15.12 -6.08 -5.71
C ALA A 87 -16.33 -6.11 -4.76
N ASN A 88 -16.07 -6.06 -3.45
CA ASN A 88 -17.12 -6.02 -2.43
C ASN A 88 -17.91 -4.70 -2.48
N LEU A 89 -19.12 -4.73 -1.91
CA LEU A 89 -20.06 -3.60 -1.91
C LEU A 89 -19.42 -2.27 -1.46
N GLU A 90 -18.66 -2.29 -0.37
CA GLU A 90 -18.03 -1.11 0.23
C GLU A 90 -16.99 -0.50 -0.74
N LYS A 91 -16.12 -1.32 -1.36
CA LYS A 91 -15.16 -0.84 -2.37
C LYS A 91 -15.87 -0.25 -3.58
N ARG A 92 -16.91 -0.91 -4.08
CA ARG A 92 -17.70 -0.42 -5.23
C ARG A 92 -18.26 0.97 -4.96
N LYS A 93 -18.88 1.17 -3.79
CA LYS A 93 -19.43 2.46 -3.38
C LYS A 93 -18.37 3.52 -3.10
N ALA A 94 -17.20 3.14 -2.61
CA ALA A 94 -16.10 4.05 -2.31
C ALA A 94 -15.32 4.51 -3.55
N LEU A 95 -15.01 3.58 -4.45
CA LEU A 95 -14.07 3.81 -5.56
C LEU A 95 -14.77 4.30 -6.84
N GLN A 96 -16.08 4.07 -7.03
CA GLN A 96 -16.84 4.58 -8.19
C GLN A 96 -16.79 6.12 -8.34
N TRP A 97 -16.39 6.82 -7.29
CA TRP A 97 -16.28 8.27 -7.22
C TRP A 97 -15.16 8.85 -8.07
N PHE A 98 -14.13 8.06 -8.36
CA PHE A 98 -12.99 8.50 -9.17
C PHE A 98 -12.53 7.44 -10.18
N GLN A 99 -13.00 6.19 -10.07
CA GLN A 99 -12.68 5.11 -10.99
C GLN A 99 -13.89 4.18 -11.26
N PRO A 100 -15.01 4.70 -11.82
CA PRO A 100 -16.21 3.90 -12.07
C PRO A 100 -15.97 2.69 -13.00
N HIS A 101 -14.91 2.73 -13.82
CA HIS A 101 -14.51 1.65 -14.73
C HIS A 101 -13.27 0.88 -14.25
N GLY A 102 -12.78 1.13 -13.03
CA GLY A 102 -11.56 0.51 -12.51
C GLY A 102 -11.73 -0.99 -12.24
N VAL A 103 -10.64 -1.75 -12.45
CA VAL A 103 -10.62 -3.21 -12.25
C VAL A 103 -10.99 -3.61 -10.81
N LEU A 104 -10.63 -2.80 -9.80
CA LEU A 104 -10.88 -3.07 -8.36
C LEU A 104 -12.36 -3.22 -8.01
N ILE A 105 -13.25 -2.62 -8.80
CA ILE A 105 -14.70 -2.64 -8.59
C ILE A 105 -15.47 -3.35 -9.71
N SER A 106 -14.75 -3.90 -10.68
CA SER A 106 -15.30 -4.62 -11.82
C SER A 106 -15.80 -6.01 -11.41
N GLN A 107 -16.92 -6.45 -12.00
CA GLN A 107 -17.52 -7.76 -11.78
C GLN A 107 -17.90 -8.38 -13.13
N GLY A 108 -18.09 -9.70 -13.16
CA GLY A 108 -18.45 -10.42 -14.39
C GLY A 108 -17.33 -10.46 -15.42
N SER A 109 -17.69 -10.69 -16.68
CA SER A 109 -16.73 -10.94 -17.78
C SER A 109 -15.79 -9.76 -18.08
N ILE A 110 -16.16 -8.52 -17.73
CA ILE A 110 -15.30 -7.34 -17.97
C ILE A 110 -14.09 -7.26 -17.04
N ARG A 111 -14.11 -7.98 -15.91
CA ARG A 111 -13.03 -7.90 -14.91
C ARG A 111 -11.72 -8.48 -15.44
N GLU A 112 -11.78 -9.62 -16.10
CA GLU A 112 -10.62 -10.34 -16.63
C GLU A 112 -9.83 -9.51 -17.67
N PRO A 113 -10.43 -8.95 -18.74
CA PRO A 113 -9.68 -8.15 -19.70
C PRO A 113 -9.16 -6.85 -19.06
N ARG A 114 -9.87 -6.24 -18.09
CA ARG A 114 -9.33 -5.11 -17.31
C ARG A 114 -8.12 -5.52 -16.48
N ARG A 115 -8.14 -6.70 -15.85
CA ARG A 115 -7.03 -7.24 -15.06
C ARG A 115 -5.81 -7.49 -15.94
N ALA A 116 -5.99 -8.19 -17.05
CA ALA A 116 -4.93 -8.45 -18.02
C ALA A 116 -4.30 -7.17 -18.56
N PHE A 117 -5.12 -6.16 -18.90
CA PHE A 117 -4.63 -4.85 -19.33
C PHE A 117 -3.76 -4.19 -18.24
N ASN A 118 -4.21 -4.19 -16.98
CA ASN A 118 -3.43 -3.61 -15.88
C ASN A 118 -2.11 -4.36 -15.65
N GLU A 119 -2.11 -5.68 -15.69
CA GLU A 119 -0.90 -6.49 -15.49
C GLU A 119 0.12 -6.28 -16.62
N ALA A 120 -0.35 -6.18 -17.86
CA ALA A 120 0.49 -5.87 -19.00
C ALA A 120 1.04 -4.43 -18.91
N ALA A 121 0.19 -3.44 -18.61
CA ALA A 121 0.61 -2.04 -18.54
C ALA A 121 1.58 -1.76 -17.37
N LEU A 122 1.42 -2.45 -16.24
CA LEU A 122 2.25 -2.31 -15.04
C LEU A 122 3.41 -3.31 -14.96
N ASP A 123 3.57 -4.15 -15.99
CA ASP A 123 4.65 -5.12 -16.11
C ASP A 123 4.74 -6.08 -14.91
N THR A 124 3.60 -6.59 -14.44
CA THR A 124 3.47 -7.28 -13.14
C THR A 124 4.43 -8.46 -12.98
N ALA A 125 4.67 -9.22 -14.04
CA ALA A 125 5.53 -10.41 -13.99
C ALA A 125 7.03 -10.09 -13.89
N SER A 126 7.43 -8.87 -14.23
CA SER A 126 8.85 -8.48 -14.29
C SER A 126 9.32 -7.95 -12.93
N GLU A 127 10.40 -8.50 -12.39
CA GLU A 127 10.98 -8.05 -11.11
C GLU A 127 11.57 -6.63 -11.19
N VAL A 128 12.14 -6.32 -12.36
CA VAL A 128 12.58 -4.99 -12.78
C VAL A 128 11.68 -4.56 -13.94
N HIS A 129 10.94 -3.46 -13.74
CA HIS A 129 9.99 -2.94 -14.72
C HIS A 129 10.69 -2.57 -16.04
N ARG A 130 10.06 -2.80 -17.19
CA ARG A 130 10.61 -2.44 -18.52
C ARG A 130 10.93 -0.94 -18.68
N LEU A 131 10.26 -0.09 -17.91
CA LEU A 131 10.50 1.36 -17.84
C LEU A 131 11.49 1.75 -16.72
N ALA A 132 12.23 0.80 -16.13
CA ALA A 132 13.10 1.08 -15.00
C ALA A 132 14.19 2.12 -15.33
N GLY A 133 14.71 2.14 -16.56
CA GLY A 133 15.68 3.15 -16.99
C GLY A 133 15.14 4.57 -16.85
N SER A 134 14.02 4.88 -17.52
CA SER A 134 13.37 6.20 -17.43
C SER A 134 12.90 6.53 -16.03
N PHE A 135 12.39 5.54 -15.28
CA PHE A 135 11.94 5.76 -13.91
C PHE A 135 13.09 6.14 -12.98
N VAL A 136 14.24 5.48 -13.09
CA VAL A 136 15.39 5.78 -12.24
C VAL A 136 15.95 7.17 -12.52
N GLU A 137 15.97 7.62 -13.77
CA GLU A 137 16.36 8.99 -14.14
C GLU A 137 15.45 10.04 -13.48
N VAL A 138 14.12 9.88 -13.62
CA VAL A 138 13.13 10.78 -12.99
C VAL A 138 13.23 10.74 -11.46
N ILE A 139 13.40 9.56 -10.87
CA ILE A 139 13.56 9.40 -9.43
C ILE A 139 14.83 10.10 -8.94
N ALA A 140 15.96 9.91 -9.62
CA ALA A 140 17.23 10.52 -9.26
C ALA A 140 17.15 12.06 -9.34
N ASP A 141 16.49 12.60 -10.35
CA ASP A 141 16.30 14.05 -10.51
C ASP A 141 15.42 14.65 -9.39
N GLU A 142 14.25 14.08 -9.11
CA GLU A 142 13.39 14.57 -8.01
C GLU A 142 14.01 14.34 -6.62
N ALA A 143 14.75 13.24 -6.44
CA ALA A 143 15.51 13.01 -5.21
C ALA A 143 16.65 14.02 -5.07
N GLY A 144 17.36 14.35 -6.15
CA GLY A 144 18.42 15.36 -6.16
C GLY A 144 17.91 16.74 -5.74
N ASN A 145 16.75 17.14 -6.25
CA ASN A 145 16.08 18.38 -5.84
C ASN A 145 15.73 18.38 -4.34
N LEU A 146 15.18 17.26 -3.82
CA LEU A 146 14.87 17.12 -2.40
C LEU A 146 16.15 17.12 -1.54
N ILE A 147 17.21 16.44 -1.97
CA ILE A 147 18.50 16.38 -1.27
C ILE A 147 19.13 17.77 -1.17
N ALA A 148 19.05 18.58 -2.23
CA ALA A 148 19.52 19.96 -2.22
C ALA A 148 18.78 20.80 -1.18
N ASP A 149 17.44 20.75 -1.19
CA ASP A 149 16.58 21.46 -0.24
C ASP A 149 16.86 21.03 1.22
N VAL A 150 17.00 19.72 1.46
CA VAL A 150 17.33 19.16 2.76
C VAL A 150 18.73 19.57 3.23
N ALA A 151 19.71 19.64 2.32
CA ALA A 151 21.07 20.05 2.65
C ALA A 151 21.14 21.52 3.09
N ASP A 152 20.30 22.38 2.52
CA ASP A 152 20.25 23.81 2.87
C ASP A 152 19.58 24.04 4.24
N HIS A 153 18.56 23.24 4.58
CA HIS A 153 17.78 23.41 5.80
C HIS A 153 18.15 22.46 6.96
N GLY A 154 18.98 21.44 6.71
CA GLY A 154 19.43 20.47 7.72
C GLY A 154 18.36 19.53 8.27
N HIS A 155 17.18 19.47 7.64
CA HIS A 155 16.06 18.64 8.08
C HIS A 155 15.25 18.12 6.89
N LEU A 156 14.58 16.99 7.10
CA LEU A 156 13.64 16.38 6.18
C LEU A 156 12.39 15.99 6.95
N ASP A 157 11.26 16.61 6.67
CA ASP A 157 9.97 16.20 7.22
C ASP A 157 9.14 15.37 6.23
N SER A 158 8.10 14.70 6.72
CA SER A 158 7.20 13.92 5.87
C SER A 158 6.47 14.77 4.82
N SER A 159 6.30 16.08 5.02
CA SER A 159 5.64 16.96 4.06
C SER A 159 6.55 17.23 2.87
N MET A 160 7.81 17.59 3.10
CA MET A 160 8.86 17.76 2.08
C MET A 160 9.01 16.48 1.27
N PHE A 161 9.13 15.33 1.95
CA PHE A 161 9.20 14.02 1.29
C PHE A 161 7.98 13.77 0.40
N MET A 162 6.76 13.96 0.92
CA MET A 162 5.54 13.68 0.15
C MET A 162 5.33 14.67 -1.01
N THR A 163 5.78 15.92 -0.90
CA THR A 163 5.74 16.90 -2.00
C THR A 163 6.63 16.44 -3.15
N SER A 164 7.89 16.10 -2.88
CA SER A 164 8.81 15.54 -3.88
C SER A 164 8.28 14.21 -4.44
N TRP A 165 7.76 13.33 -3.58
CA TRP A 165 7.14 12.07 -3.98
C TRP A 165 6.01 12.25 -4.99
N TRP A 166 5.10 13.22 -4.79
CA TRP A 166 4.00 13.46 -5.73
C TRP A 166 4.45 14.14 -7.03
N ARG A 167 5.50 14.98 -7.02
CA ARG A 167 6.13 15.46 -8.26
C ARG A 167 6.69 14.29 -9.06
N MET A 168 7.47 13.43 -8.42
CA MET A 168 8.00 12.20 -9.00
C MET A 168 6.88 11.32 -9.57
N VAL A 169 5.84 11.01 -8.78
CA VAL A 169 4.73 10.16 -9.23
C VAL A 169 4.05 10.73 -10.47
N ARG A 170 3.80 12.04 -10.53
CA ARG A 170 3.21 12.67 -11.72
C ARG A 170 4.11 12.52 -12.94
N ARG A 171 5.42 12.70 -12.80
CA ARG A 171 6.38 12.49 -13.90
C ARG A 171 6.42 11.03 -14.37
N LEU A 172 6.52 10.08 -13.45
CA LEU A 172 6.53 8.64 -13.78
C LEU A 172 5.22 8.20 -14.47
N THR A 173 4.10 8.78 -14.08
CA THR A 173 2.77 8.36 -14.55
C THR A 173 2.30 9.10 -15.80
N LEU A 174 2.51 10.41 -15.88
CA LEU A 174 1.90 11.31 -16.85
C LEU A 174 2.92 12.12 -17.68
N GLY A 175 4.21 12.04 -17.35
CA GLY A 175 5.30 12.73 -18.06
C GLY A 175 5.71 14.07 -17.45
N GLU A 176 6.71 14.70 -18.06
CA GLU A 176 7.35 15.93 -17.57
C GLU A 176 6.36 17.09 -17.45
N ARG A 177 5.42 17.18 -18.40
CA ARG A 177 4.34 18.19 -18.40
C ARG A 177 3.43 18.12 -17.16
N ALA A 178 3.44 17.01 -16.43
CA ALA A 178 2.66 16.83 -15.20
C ALA A 178 3.43 17.15 -13.93
N ARG A 179 4.74 17.44 -14.00
CA ARG A 179 5.61 17.66 -12.84
C ARG A 179 5.00 18.60 -11.80
N ASP A 180 4.52 19.75 -12.26
CA ASP A 180 3.95 20.82 -11.42
C ASP A 180 2.42 20.92 -11.52
N ASP A 181 1.76 19.97 -12.20
CA ASP A 181 0.29 19.92 -12.27
C ASP A 181 -0.30 19.37 -10.97
N GLU A 182 -0.42 20.20 -9.93
CA GLU A 182 -0.93 19.77 -8.62
C GLU A 182 -2.44 19.48 -8.66
N ASP A 183 -3.16 20.10 -9.60
CA ASP A 183 -4.60 19.93 -9.77
C ASP A 183 -4.99 18.46 -9.99
N VAL A 184 -4.23 17.70 -10.79
CA VAL A 184 -4.56 16.29 -11.08
C VAL A 184 -4.56 15.43 -9.83
N THR A 185 -3.58 15.64 -8.93
CA THR A 185 -3.45 14.92 -7.67
C THR A 185 -4.41 15.44 -6.60
N ASP A 186 -4.67 16.75 -6.58
CA ASP A 186 -5.59 17.37 -5.63
C ASP A 186 -7.04 17.01 -5.92
N GLU A 187 -7.45 16.97 -7.19
CA GLU A 187 -8.77 16.52 -7.59
C GLU A 187 -8.99 15.06 -7.22
N LEU A 188 -8.01 14.19 -7.49
CA LEU A 188 -8.05 12.79 -7.07
C LEU A 188 -8.17 12.68 -5.54
N MET A 189 -7.38 13.44 -4.78
CA MET A 189 -7.44 13.48 -3.33
C MET A 189 -8.83 13.92 -2.82
N GLN A 190 -9.43 14.95 -3.43
CA GLN A 190 -10.77 15.43 -3.07
C GLN A 190 -11.84 14.38 -3.38
N LEU A 191 -11.76 13.69 -4.53
CA LEU A 191 -12.68 12.60 -4.87
C LEU A 191 -12.53 11.41 -3.91
N ARG A 192 -11.30 11.06 -3.50
CA ARG A 192 -11.03 10.03 -2.48
C ARG A 192 -11.59 10.41 -1.11
N LYS A 193 -11.43 11.67 -0.69
CA LYS A 193 -12.02 12.20 0.55
C LYS A 193 -13.55 12.09 0.53
N ALA A 194 -14.19 12.35 -0.59
CA ALA A 194 -15.63 12.12 -0.75
C ALA A 194 -15.98 10.62 -0.68
N GLY A 195 -15.18 9.77 -1.32
CA GLY A 195 -15.32 8.31 -1.28
C GLY A 195 -15.26 7.72 0.14
N ASN A 196 -14.53 8.32 1.09
CA ASN A 196 -14.55 7.92 2.50
C ASN A 196 -15.97 7.93 3.11
N TRP A 197 -16.82 8.82 2.59
CA TRP A 197 -18.21 8.97 3.01
C TRP A 197 -19.17 8.19 2.12
N SER A 198 -18.67 7.31 1.23
CA SER A 198 -19.38 6.33 0.38
C SER A 198 -20.92 6.42 0.36
N PHE A 199 -21.57 5.97 1.43
CA PHE A 199 -23.03 5.84 1.56
C PHE A 199 -23.77 7.14 1.97
N LEU A 200 -23.04 8.16 2.39
CA LEU A 200 -23.50 9.42 2.99
C LEU A 200 -23.17 10.67 2.14
N SER A 201 -22.49 10.52 1.01
CA SER A 201 -22.08 11.64 0.15
C SER A 201 -22.80 11.61 -1.20
N LEU A 202 -22.95 12.79 -1.84
CA LEU A 202 -23.49 12.95 -3.19
C LEU A 202 -22.40 12.96 -4.28
N PRO A 203 -22.57 12.23 -5.39
CA PRO A 203 -21.55 12.06 -6.43
C PRO A 203 -21.02 13.39 -7.01
N HIS A 204 -19.71 13.60 -6.95
CA HIS A 204 -19.03 14.78 -7.51
C HIS A 204 -18.81 14.68 -9.04
N TYR A 205 -19.88 14.51 -9.81
CA TYR A 205 -19.82 14.24 -11.25
C TYR A 205 -18.94 15.21 -12.04
N ARG A 206 -19.10 16.53 -11.84
CA ARG A 206 -18.31 17.55 -12.54
C ARG A 206 -16.82 17.45 -12.26
N LYS A 207 -16.45 17.24 -11.00
CA LYS A 207 -15.05 17.10 -10.58
C LYS A 207 -14.44 15.82 -11.13
N ARG A 208 -15.18 14.71 -11.08
CA ARG A 208 -14.75 13.44 -11.69
C ARG A 208 -14.55 13.59 -13.19
N ALA A 209 -15.48 14.25 -13.89
CA ALA A 209 -15.36 14.48 -15.33
C ALA A 209 -14.10 15.30 -15.67
N ARG A 210 -13.84 16.39 -14.93
CA ARG A 210 -12.63 17.22 -15.12
C ARG A 210 -11.33 16.47 -14.84
N PHE A 211 -11.31 15.68 -13.77
CA PHE A 211 -10.17 14.82 -13.44
C PHE A 211 -9.89 13.79 -14.55
N LEU A 212 -10.93 13.11 -15.04
CA LEU A 212 -10.80 12.14 -16.13
C LEU A 212 -10.38 12.81 -17.44
N ASP A 213 -11.01 13.93 -17.81
CA ASP A 213 -10.64 14.73 -18.99
C ASP A 213 -9.16 15.09 -19.00
N ARG A 214 -8.62 15.50 -17.84
CA ARG A 214 -7.19 15.79 -17.69
C ARG A 214 -6.33 14.54 -17.94
N LEU A 215 -6.73 13.36 -17.46
CA LEU A 215 -6.02 12.11 -17.76
C LEU A 215 -6.08 11.75 -19.25
N TYR A 216 -7.23 11.94 -19.91
CA TYR A 216 -7.35 11.71 -21.36
C TYR A 216 -6.45 12.65 -22.16
N ARG A 217 -6.34 13.93 -21.76
CA ARG A 217 -5.40 14.88 -22.40
C ARG A 217 -3.93 14.47 -22.27
N TYR A 218 -3.54 13.79 -21.19
CA TYR A 218 -2.19 13.19 -21.10
C TYR A 218 -2.04 11.97 -22.01
N ALA A 219 -3.12 11.22 -22.25
CA ALA A 219 -3.10 10.04 -23.10
C ALA A 219 -3.19 10.36 -24.61
N GLU A 220 -3.61 11.57 -24.99
CA GLU A 220 -3.64 12.03 -26.40
C GLU A 220 -2.24 12.15 -27.00
N ASP A 221 -1.26 12.60 -26.21
CA ASP A 221 0.15 12.71 -26.59
C ASP A 221 1.04 12.18 -25.44
N PRO A 222 1.17 10.84 -25.35
CA PRO A 222 1.78 10.20 -24.20
C PRO A 222 3.32 10.12 -24.35
N GLU A 223 4.02 10.80 -23.44
CA GLU A 223 5.49 10.89 -23.43
C GLU A 223 6.15 9.50 -23.23
N PRO A 224 7.07 9.07 -24.09
CA PRO A 224 7.79 7.80 -23.93
C PRO A 224 8.45 7.65 -22.55
N GLY A 225 8.52 6.42 -22.05
CA GLY A 225 9.13 6.16 -20.73
C GLY A 225 8.20 6.36 -19.54
N THR A 226 6.91 6.66 -19.76
CA THR A 226 5.90 6.89 -18.71
C THR A 226 4.83 5.79 -18.65
N LEU A 227 4.05 5.72 -17.56
CA LEU A 227 2.91 4.80 -17.48
C LEU A 227 1.76 5.18 -18.43
N VAL A 228 1.55 6.46 -18.74
CA VAL A 228 0.54 6.86 -19.73
C VAL A 228 0.93 6.40 -21.14
N HIS A 229 2.22 6.36 -21.44
CA HIS A 229 2.71 5.72 -22.67
C HIS A 229 2.54 4.20 -22.65
N ALA A 230 2.76 3.55 -21.50
CA ALA A 230 2.43 2.14 -21.35
C ALA A 230 0.92 1.88 -21.57
N VAL A 231 0.04 2.79 -21.14
CA VAL A 231 -1.41 2.71 -21.40
C VAL A 231 -1.72 2.79 -22.89
N ALA A 232 -1.07 3.71 -23.61
CA ALA A 232 -1.31 3.92 -25.04
C ALA A 232 -0.78 2.76 -25.91
N THR A 233 0.27 2.07 -25.47
CA THR A 233 0.93 0.99 -26.22
C THR A 233 0.46 -0.41 -25.83
N THR A 234 -0.19 -0.57 -24.68
CA THR A 234 -0.73 -1.85 -24.23
C THR A 234 -2.06 -2.14 -24.96
N PRO A 235 -2.18 -3.26 -25.68
CA PRO A 235 -3.44 -3.61 -26.34
C PRO A 235 -4.59 -3.73 -25.33
N ALA A 236 -5.68 -3.03 -25.59
CA ALA A 236 -6.92 -3.15 -24.82
C ALA A 236 -7.96 -3.91 -25.65
N SER A 237 -8.62 -4.90 -25.04
CA SER A 237 -9.64 -5.71 -25.70
C SER A 237 -11.06 -5.31 -25.26
N GLY A 238 -12.02 -5.45 -26.17
CA GLY A 238 -13.44 -5.26 -25.88
C GLY A 238 -13.77 -3.87 -25.31
N ALA A 239 -14.46 -3.84 -24.16
CA ALA A 239 -14.93 -2.61 -23.50
C ALA A 239 -13.98 -2.10 -22.40
N VAL A 240 -12.70 -2.46 -22.46
CA VAL A 240 -11.68 -1.92 -21.54
C VAL A 240 -11.47 -0.45 -21.88
N ASP A 241 -11.63 0.41 -20.88
CA ASP A 241 -11.24 1.82 -20.90
C ASP A 241 -9.84 1.93 -20.30
N PRO A 242 -8.77 2.10 -21.11
CA PRO A 242 -7.37 2.08 -20.66
C PRO A 242 -7.06 3.21 -19.70
N VAL A 243 -7.42 4.44 -20.08
CA VAL A 243 -7.20 5.66 -19.27
C VAL A 243 -8.01 5.59 -17.98
N GLY A 244 -9.24 5.04 -18.04
CA GLY A 244 -10.05 4.81 -16.84
C GLY A 244 -9.47 3.81 -15.84
N GLN A 245 -8.40 3.07 -16.18
CA GLN A 245 -7.64 2.25 -15.22
C GLN A 245 -6.56 3.05 -14.48
N MET A 246 -6.12 4.20 -14.96
CA MET A 246 -5.02 4.97 -14.34
C MET A 246 -5.32 5.57 -12.95
N PRO A 247 -6.56 5.98 -12.60
CA PRO A 247 -6.81 6.57 -11.29
C PRO A 247 -6.42 5.67 -10.12
N GLN A 248 -6.52 4.34 -10.28
CA GLN A 248 -6.06 3.40 -9.24
C GLN A 248 -4.55 3.38 -9.06
N TRP A 249 -3.79 3.59 -10.13
CA TRP A 249 -2.33 3.62 -10.04
C TRP A 249 -1.89 4.88 -9.31
N LEU A 250 -2.46 6.03 -9.67
CA LEU A 250 -2.17 7.31 -9.03
C LEU A 250 -2.46 7.28 -7.53
N PHE A 251 -3.62 6.77 -7.08
CA PHE A 251 -3.87 6.73 -5.64
C PHE A 251 -3.09 5.63 -4.90
N ALA A 252 -2.71 4.54 -5.57
CA ALA A 252 -1.88 3.50 -4.97
C ALA A 252 -0.49 4.03 -4.59
N PHE A 253 0.05 5.00 -5.35
CA PHE A 253 1.30 5.66 -5.02
C PHE A 253 1.26 6.46 -3.70
N ASP A 254 0.09 6.85 -3.19
CA ASP A 254 -0.04 7.43 -1.84
C ASP A 254 0.38 6.40 -0.77
N ALA A 255 -0.12 5.17 -0.88
CA ALA A 255 0.26 4.09 0.03
C ALA A 255 1.76 3.76 -0.08
N ALA A 256 2.32 3.81 -1.29
CA ALA A 256 3.75 3.64 -1.51
C ALA A 256 4.58 4.72 -0.81
N GLY A 257 4.22 6.00 -0.94
CA GLY A 257 4.92 7.10 -0.24
C GLY A 257 4.86 6.94 1.29
N GLN A 258 3.71 6.53 1.83
CA GLN A 258 3.56 6.23 3.26
C GLN A 258 4.47 5.09 3.72
N ALA A 259 4.61 4.03 2.92
CA ALA A 259 5.51 2.92 3.19
C ALA A 259 6.98 3.36 3.11
N SER A 260 7.35 4.14 2.07
CA SER A 260 8.71 4.65 1.87
C SER A 260 9.21 5.48 3.06
N VAL A 261 8.41 6.45 3.54
CA VAL A 261 8.86 7.29 4.68
C VAL A 261 8.95 6.50 5.99
N ARG A 262 8.10 5.48 6.19
CA ARG A 262 8.21 4.56 7.34
C ARG A 262 9.42 3.64 7.23
N ALA A 263 9.70 3.13 6.03
CA ALA A 263 10.90 2.35 5.73
C ALA A 263 12.17 3.18 5.99
N LEU A 264 12.18 4.46 5.59
CA LEU A 264 13.27 5.38 5.90
C LEU A 264 13.45 5.54 7.42
N ALA A 265 12.37 5.73 8.16
CA ALA A 265 12.40 5.83 9.63
C ALA A 265 12.97 4.56 10.29
N LEU A 266 12.60 3.38 9.80
CA LEU A 266 13.14 2.11 10.28
C LEU A 266 14.64 2.03 10.02
N VAL A 267 15.09 2.23 8.77
CA VAL A 267 16.52 2.14 8.43
C VAL A 267 17.34 3.17 9.19
N ALA A 268 16.88 4.42 9.26
CA ALA A 268 17.57 5.50 9.97
C ALA A 268 17.70 5.26 11.50
N SER A 269 16.85 4.39 12.06
CA SER A 269 16.87 4.07 13.50
C SER A 269 17.51 2.71 13.82
N HIS A 270 17.93 1.93 12.81
CA HIS A 270 18.51 0.59 12.98
C HIS A 270 19.90 0.52 12.34
N PRO A 271 21.01 0.69 13.10
CA PRO A 271 22.36 0.81 12.53
C PRO A 271 22.81 -0.38 11.65
N SER A 272 22.49 -1.61 12.04
CA SER A 272 22.81 -2.81 11.25
C SER A 272 22.05 -2.83 9.92
N ALA A 273 20.79 -2.38 9.94
CA ALA A 273 19.99 -2.25 8.73
C ALA A 273 20.46 -1.10 7.84
N LEU A 274 20.83 0.04 8.43
CA LEU A 274 21.43 1.17 7.71
C LEU A 274 22.69 0.74 6.96
N ALA A 275 23.59 -0.01 7.60
CA ALA A 275 24.80 -0.49 6.95
C ALA A 275 24.51 -1.35 5.71
N ARG A 276 23.53 -2.26 5.78
CA ARG A 276 23.11 -3.09 4.65
C ARG A 276 22.42 -2.29 3.55
N ALA A 277 21.53 -1.37 3.94
CA ALA A 277 20.84 -0.48 3.01
C ALA A 277 21.80 0.45 2.27
N LEU A 278 22.87 0.92 2.92
CA LEU A 278 23.92 1.71 2.29
C LEU A 278 24.71 0.92 1.24
N GLY A 279 24.92 -0.39 1.46
CA GLY A 279 25.52 -1.26 0.45
C GLY A 279 24.71 -1.31 -0.84
N GLU A 280 23.38 -1.33 -0.75
CA GLU A 280 22.49 -1.23 -1.91
C GLU A 280 22.25 0.21 -2.40
N ALA A 281 22.76 1.22 -1.71
CA ALA A 281 22.64 2.63 -2.08
C ALA A 281 23.90 3.18 -2.78
N ALA A 282 24.92 2.36 -3.04
CA ALA A 282 26.16 2.81 -3.67
C ALA A 282 25.93 3.42 -5.06
N ASP A 283 25.12 2.76 -5.89
CA ASP A 283 24.78 3.20 -7.24
C ASP A 283 23.27 3.50 -7.37
N PRO A 284 22.77 4.61 -6.82
CA PRO A 284 21.34 4.88 -6.74
C PRO A 284 20.70 5.19 -8.11
N GLY A 285 21.50 5.60 -9.10
CA GLY A 285 21.08 5.94 -10.46
C GLY A 285 21.02 4.76 -11.46
N GLN A 286 21.26 3.52 -11.02
CA GLN A 286 21.13 2.34 -11.89
C GLN A 286 19.77 1.64 -11.72
N PRO A 287 19.16 1.12 -12.80
CA PRO A 287 17.96 0.29 -12.77
C PRO A 287 18.29 -1.13 -12.30
N SER A 288 18.63 -1.24 -11.03
CA SER A 288 18.99 -2.50 -10.37
C SER A 288 17.90 -2.94 -9.39
N LEU A 289 17.82 -4.25 -9.16
CA LEU A 289 17.08 -4.78 -8.04
C LEU A 289 17.81 -4.40 -6.75
N ARG A 290 17.09 -3.86 -5.77
CA ARG A 290 17.60 -3.54 -4.42
C ARG A 290 16.92 -4.43 -3.37
N PRO A 291 17.26 -5.72 -3.28
CA PRO A 291 16.51 -6.69 -2.48
C PRO A 291 16.28 -6.25 -1.04
N TYR A 292 17.30 -5.74 -0.34
CA TYR A 292 17.22 -5.34 1.05
C TYR A 292 16.38 -4.08 1.26
N LEU A 293 16.51 -3.07 0.40
CA LEU A 293 15.64 -1.89 0.44
C LEU A 293 14.19 -2.24 0.11
N ARG A 294 13.95 -3.15 -0.85
CA ARG A 294 12.60 -3.68 -1.14
C ARG A 294 12.05 -4.45 0.06
N ALA A 295 12.86 -5.27 0.71
CA ALA A 295 12.51 -5.99 1.94
C ALA A 295 12.18 -5.03 3.09
N THR A 296 12.92 -3.92 3.22
CA THR A 296 12.64 -2.87 4.20
C THR A 296 11.25 -2.24 3.95
N VAL A 297 10.91 -1.95 2.69
CA VAL A 297 9.59 -1.41 2.33
C VAL A 297 8.49 -2.43 2.65
N LEU A 298 8.66 -3.70 2.27
CA LEU A 298 7.72 -4.78 2.61
C LEU A 298 7.52 -4.91 4.11
N GLU A 299 8.61 -4.86 4.87
CA GLU A 299 8.60 -4.97 6.32
C GLU A 299 7.92 -3.77 6.98
N SER A 300 8.10 -2.57 6.45
CA SER A 300 7.34 -1.38 6.91
C SER A 300 5.82 -1.55 6.73
N VAL A 301 5.39 -2.23 5.65
CA VAL A 301 3.97 -2.51 5.40
C VAL A 301 3.47 -3.65 6.27
N ARG A 302 4.31 -4.63 6.62
CA ARG A 302 3.98 -5.63 7.64
C ARG A 302 3.72 -4.99 9.00
N LEU A 303 4.63 -4.11 9.41
CA LEU A 303 4.55 -3.41 10.69
C LEU A 303 3.36 -2.46 10.76
N TRP A 304 3.14 -1.69 9.68
CA TRP A 304 2.06 -0.70 9.59
C TRP A 304 1.33 -0.78 8.23
N PRO A 305 0.39 -1.73 8.08
CA PRO A 305 -0.33 -1.94 6.83
C PRO A 305 -1.03 -0.67 6.33
N THR A 306 -0.81 -0.33 5.06
CA THR A 306 -1.50 0.80 4.40
C THR A 306 -2.96 0.45 4.10
N THR A 307 -3.23 -0.84 3.88
CA THR A 307 -4.57 -1.42 3.75
C THR A 307 -4.87 -2.35 4.94
N PRO A 308 -5.39 -1.81 6.06
CA PRO A 308 -5.58 -2.56 7.31
C PRO A 308 -6.71 -3.60 7.27
N ALA A 309 -7.59 -3.56 6.27
CA ALA A 309 -8.65 -4.54 6.08
C ALA A 309 -8.76 -4.96 4.61
N ILE A 310 -8.65 -6.25 4.34
CA ILE A 310 -8.90 -6.82 3.01
C ILE A 310 -10.31 -7.43 3.03
N LEU A 311 -11.15 -6.92 2.14
CA LEU A 311 -12.55 -7.33 2.01
C LEU A 311 -12.77 -8.19 0.77
N ARG A 312 -13.63 -9.21 0.92
CA ARG A 312 -14.18 -10.07 -0.16
C ARG A 312 -15.69 -10.24 0.04
N ASP A 313 -16.41 -10.63 -1.00
CA ASP A 313 -17.80 -11.08 -0.89
C ASP A 313 -17.92 -12.52 -1.40
N THR A 314 -18.64 -13.39 -0.67
CA THR A 314 -18.97 -14.74 -1.13
C THR A 314 -19.92 -14.68 -2.34
N THR A 315 -19.58 -15.37 -3.42
CA THR A 315 -20.42 -15.45 -4.64
C THR A 315 -21.24 -16.73 -4.73
N ALA A 316 -20.93 -17.71 -3.89
CA ALA A 316 -21.61 -18.98 -3.72
C ALA A 316 -21.60 -19.37 -2.23
N ASP A 317 -22.35 -20.40 -1.87
CA ASP A 317 -22.24 -21.00 -0.55
C ASP A 317 -20.85 -21.64 -0.41
N THR A 318 -20.19 -21.40 0.73
CA THR A 318 -18.82 -21.85 0.98
C THR A 318 -18.81 -22.71 2.24
N THR A 319 -18.17 -23.87 2.17
CA THR A 319 -18.05 -24.79 3.31
C THR A 319 -16.71 -24.53 4.00
N TRP A 320 -16.74 -24.45 5.33
CA TRP A 320 -15.60 -24.15 6.19
C TRP A 320 -15.47 -25.19 7.28
N GLY A 321 -14.25 -25.39 7.77
CA GLY A 321 -13.95 -26.42 8.77
C GLY A 321 -14.05 -27.84 8.22
N GLU A 322 -13.73 -28.81 9.08
CA GLU A 322 -13.71 -30.23 8.74
C GLU A 322 -14.46 -31.06 9.79
N GLY A 323 -14.89 -32.27 9.40
CA GLY A 323 -15.54 -33.20 10.31
C GLY A 323 -16.79 -32.63 11.00
N ALA A 324 -16.81 -32.69 12.33
CA ALA A 324 -17.93 -32.21 13.15
C ALA A 324 -18.02 -30.68 13.25
N ASP A 325 -16.92 -29.97 12.98
CA ASP A 325 -16.86 -28.50 13.00
C ASP A 325 -17.16 -27.88 11.63
N ARG A 326 -17.59 -28.70 10.66
CA ARG A 326 -17.91 -28.26 9.30
C ARG A 326 -19.20 -27.43 9.28
N PHE A 327 -19.15 -26.23 8.70
CA PHE A 327 -20.31 -25.36 8.52
C PHE A 327 -20.31 -24.64 7.18
N THR A 328 -21.46 -24.08 6.80
CA THR A 328 -21.63 -23.38 5.51
C THR A 328 -21.90 -21.90 5.73
N ILE A 329 -21.09 -21.06 5.07
CA ILE A 329 -21.33 -19.62 4.95
C ILE A 329 -22.09 -19.39 3.64
N GLY A 330 -23.33 -18.94 3.76
CA GLY A 330 -24.19 -18.71 2.60
C GLY A 330 -23.70 -17.53 1.74
N LYS A 331 -23.99 -17.60 0.44
CA LYS A 331 -23.71 -16.56 -0.56
C LYS A 331 -24.08 -15.15 -0.09
N GLY A 332 -23.28 -14.16 -0.50
CA GLY A 332 -23.51 -12.73 -0.26
C GLY A 332 -23.05 -12.22 1.10
N ALA A 333 -22.42 -13.07 1.92
CA ALA A 333 -21.68 -12.63 3.11
C ALA A 333 -20.38 -11.92 2.71
N GLY A 334 -20.05 -10.82 3.40
CA GLY A 334 -18.77 -10.15 3.25
C GLY A 334 -17.72 -10.77 4.15
N LEU A 335 -16.52 -11.04 3.66
CA LEU A 335 -15.38 -11.49 4.47
C LEU A 335 -14.45 -10.33 4.78
N MET A 336 -13.91 -10.33 5.99
CA MET A 336 -12.96 -9.34 6.48
C MET A 336 -11.71 -10.04 7.02
N ILE A 337 -10.58 -9.75 6.38
CA ILE A 337 -9.24 -10.07 6.87
C ILE A 337 -8.68 -8.81 7.53
N VAL A 338 -8.42 -8.87 8.83
CA VAL A 338 -7.88 -7.75 9.63
C VAL A 338 -6.36 -7.84 9.62
N VAL A 339 -5.74 -7.18 8.64
CA VAL A 339 -4.33 -7.35 8.29
C VAL A 339 -3.36 -7.13 9.46
N PRO A 340 -3.47 -6.05 10.26
CA PRO A 340 -2.58 -5.84 11.40
C PRO A 340 -2.64 -6.97 12.42
N ALA A 341 -3.79 -7.62 12.60
CA ALA A 341 -3.95 -8.71 13.55
C ALA A 341 -3.23 -9.99 13.13
N PHE A 342 -2.96 -10.16 11.83
CA PHE A 342 -2.17 -11.26 11.31
C PHE A 342 -0.69 -10.90 11.21
N HIS A 343 -0.37 -9.70 10.73
CA HIS A 343 1.01 -9.24 10.53
C HIS A 343 1.76 -9.00 11.85
N ARG A 344 1.01 -8.77 12.94
CA ARG A 344 1.52 -8.47 14.28
C ARG A 344 1.04 -9.50 15.31
N ASP A 345 0.74 -10.72 14.87
CA ASP A 345 0.29 -11.79 15.76
C ASP A 345 1.49 -12.45 16.48
N GLU A 346 1.75 -12.07 17.73
CA GLU A 346 2.86 -12.63 18.54
C GLU A 346 2.72 -14.14 18.80
N ALA A 347 1.52 -14.70 18.71
CA ALA A 347 1.30 -16.15 18.86
C ALA A 347 1.71 -16.94 17.61
N LEU A 348 1.81 -16.28 16.45
CA LEU A 348 2.16 -16.90 15.17
C LEU A 348 3.55 -16.46 14.68
N LEU A 349 3.97 -15.25 15.04
CA LEU A 349 5.20 -14.62 14.56
C LEU A 349 6.05 -14.21 15.77
N PRO A 350 7.18 -14.89 16.06
CA PRO A 350 8.04 -14.54 17.19
C PRO A 350 8.67 -13.14 17.05
N TYR A 351 8.75 -12.64 15.83
CA TYR A 351 9.22 -11.29 15.48
C TYR A 351 8.08 -10.31 15.19
N ALA A 352 6.83 -10.62 15.61
CA ALA A 352 5.64 -9.81 15.35
C ALA A 352 5.90 -8.31 15.57
N HIS A 353 6.64 -7.98 16.64
CA HIS A 353 6.88 -6.62 17.08
C HIS A 353 8.21 -5.99 16.66
N GLN A 354 9.06 -6.70 15.93
CA GLN A 354 10.43 -6.28 15.59
C GLN A 354 10.57 -5.95 14.11
N PHE A 355 11.58 -5.17 13.73
CA PHE A 355 11.93 -4.92 12.34
C PHE A 355 12.86 -6.03 11.81
N VAL A 356 12.34 -6.92 10.97
CA VAL A 356 13.08 -8.10 10.48
C VAL A 356 12.96 -8.23 8.96
N PRO A 357 13.61 -7.37 8.17
CA PRO A 357 13.51 -7.40 6.70
C PRO A 357 13.97 -8.74 6.08
N ASP A 358 14.83 -9.50 6.76
CA ASP A 358 15.36 -10.77 6.25
C ASP A 358 14.29 -11.82 5.95
N ILE A 359 13.12 -11.75 6.59
CA ILE A 359 12.00 -12.69 6.30
C ILE A 359 11.57 -12.64 4.83
N TRP A 360 11.78 -11.50 4.15
CA TRP A 360 11.43 -11.29 2.75
C TRP A 360 12.51 -11.79 1.79
N LEU A 361 13.71 -12.07 2.31
CA LEU A 361 14.90 -12.47 1.55
C LEU A 361 15.18 -13.96 1.68
N ASP A 362 14.88 -14.55 2.84
CA ASP A 362 15.19 -15.94 3.17
C ASP A 362 14.03 -16.92 2.96
N GLY A 363 12.90 -16.46 2.41
CA GLY A 363 11.74 -17.30 2.09
C GLY A 363 10.75 -17.46 3.23
N ARG A 364 11.05 -17.02 4.46
CA ARG A 364 10.15 -17.19 5.61
C ARG A 364 8.81 -16.49 5.41
N ALA A 365 8.79 -15.30 4.81
CA ALA A 365 7.54 -14.58 4.58
C ALA A 365 6.60 -15.30 3.58
N GLN A 366 7.16 -15.95 2.57
CA GLN A 366 6.44 -16.69 1.53
C GLN A 366 5.72 -17.92 2.10
N GLN A 367 6.21 -18.47 3.22
CA GLN A 367 5.60 -19.58 3.95
C GLN A 367 4.44 -19.13 4.85
N GLN A 368 4.19 -17.84 4.97
CA GLN A 368 3.16 -17.27 5.87
C GLN A 368 2.00 -16.72 5.02
N PRO A 369 0.92 -17.49 4.78
CA PRO A 369 -0.21 -17.06 3.93
C PRO A 369 -0.89 -15.76 4.39
N GLN A 370 -0.72 -15.41 5.66
CA GLN A 370 -1.25 -14.22 6.31
C GLN A 370 -0.38 -12.96 6.14
N LEU A 371 0.88 -13.09 5.68
CA LEU A 371 1.77 -11.94 5.40
C LEU A 371 1.53 -11.37 4.01
N VAL A 372 0.49 -10.54 3.90
CA VAL A 372 -0.07 -10.01 2.65
C VAL A 372 0.10 -8.49 2.43
N PRO A 373 1.34 -7.93 2.39
CA PRO A 373 1.56 -6.49 2.24
C PRO A 373 0.98 -5.90 0.95
N PHE A 374 0.80 -6.73 -0.09
CA PHE A 374 0.21 -6.36 -1.37
C PHE A 374 -1.06 -7.18 -1.72
N SER A 375 -1.77 -7.70 -0.71
CA SER A 375 -2.75 -8.81 -0.89
C SER A 375 -2.05 -10.07 -1.42
N ALA A 376 -2.80 -11.10 -1.81
CA ALA A 376 -2.30 -12.28 -2.51
C ALA A 376 -3.33 -12.78 -3.55
N GLY A 377 -2.92 -13.82 -4.29
CA GLY A 377 -3.73 -14.54 -5.27
C GLY A 377 -4.13 -13.70 -6.49
N PRO A 378 -5.22 -14.06 -7.20
CA PRO A 378 -5.67 -13.37 -8.42
C PRO A 378 -6.09 -11.89 -8.22
N ALA A 379 -6.09 -11.41 -6.98
CA ALA A 379 -6.32 -10.03 -6.59
C ALA A 379 -5.10 -9.35 -5.94
N GLU A 380 -3.90 -9.95 -6.01
CA GLU A 380 -2.63 -9.30 -5.66
C GLU A 380 -2.46 -8.00 -6.45
N CYS A 381 -1.80 -7.02 -5.84
CA CYS A 381 -1.51 -5.73 -6.45
C CYS A 381 -0.64 -5.91 -7.71
N PRO A 382 -1.14 -5.54 -8.91
CA PRO A 382 -0.37 -5.68 -10.15
C PRO A 382 0.85 -4.75 -10.19
N GLY A 383 0.84 -3.66 -9.42
CA GLY A 383 1.95 -2.70 -9.34
C GLY A 383 3.01 -3.02 -8.28
N ARG A 384 3.03 -4.21 -7.68
CA ARG A 384 3.95 -4.55 -6.58
C ARG A 384 5.41 -4.27 -6.94
N ASN A 385 5.90 -4.79 -8.06
CA ASN A 385 7.30 -4.62 -8.46
C ASN A 385 7.62 -3.17 -8.83
N LEU A 386 6.70 -2.48 -9.50
CA LEU A 386 6.81 -1.05 -9.80
C LEU A 386 6.95 -0.20 -8.53
N VAL A 387 6.06 -0.41 -7.55
CA VAL A 387 6.07 0.32 -6.28
C VAL A 387 7.38 0.06 -5.51
N LEU A 388 7.82 -1.20 -5.47
CA LEU A 388 9.06 -1.58 -4.79
C LEU A 388 10.29 -0.99 -5.49
N LEU A 389 10.32 -0.93 -6.82
CA LEU A 389 11.35 -0.22 -7.58
C LEU A 389 11.37 1.27 -7.22
N ALA A 390 10.24 1.96 -7.33
CA ALA A 390 10.18 3.39 -7.05
C ALA A 390 10.58 3.73 -5.60
N ALA A 391 10.01 3.01 -4.63
CA ALA A 391 10.30 3.22 -3.22
C ALA A 391 11.77 2.93 -2.88
N SER A 392 12.31 1.79 -3.32
CA SER A 392 13.70 1.42 -3.02
C SER A 392 14.72 2.35 -3.69
N THR A 393 14.46 2.83 -4.90
CA THR A 393 15.34 3.78 -5.60
C THR A 393 15.31 5.16 -4.93
N VAL A 394 14.15 5.66 -4.49
CA VAL A 394 14.09 6.91 -3.70
C VAL A 394 14.89 6.77 -2.42
N LEU A 395 14.70 5.66 -1.68
CA LEU A 395 15.45 5.40 -0.45
C LEU A 395 16.97 5.32 -0.70
N ALA A 396 17.38 4.66 -1.79
CA ALA A 396 18.79 4.58 -2.17
C ALA A 396 19.39 5.97 -2.42
N ASN A 397 18.72 6.84 -3.20
CA ASN A 397 19.20 8.21 -3.45
C ASN A 397 19.34 9.01 -2.15
N LEU A 398 18.35 8.95 -1.26
CA LEU A 398 18.39 9.68 0.01
C LEU A 398 19.50 9.16 0.93
N LEU A 399 19.62 7.85 1.11
CA LEU A 399 20.64 7.24 1.99
C LEU A 399 22.06 7.42 1.46
N HIS A 400 22.23 7.41 0.14
CA HIS A 400 23.51 7.68 -0.52
C HIS A 400 24.02 9.09 -0.18
N ALA A 401 23.14 10.09 -0.28
CA ALA A 401 23.55 11.49 -0.15
C ALA A 401 23.44 12.06 1.27
N LEU A 402 22.63 11.47 2.15
CA LEU A 402 22.29 12.04 3.45
C LEU A 402 22.60 11.08 4.62
N ASP A 403 23.09 11.66 5.71
CA ASP A 403 23.05 11.08 7.05
C ASP A 403 21.78 11.53 7.76
N LEU A 404 20.80 10.62 7.80
CA LEU A 404 19.47 10.85 8.34
C LEU A 404 19.34 10.25 9.74
N ARG A 405 18.77 11.01 10.67
CA ARG A 405 18.39 10.52 12.01
C ARG A 405 16.96 10.91 12.31
N LEU A 406 16.15 9.93 12.70
CA LEU A 406 14.77 10.15 13.10
C LEU A 406 14.73 10.99 14.39
N THR A 407 13.99 12.11 14.37
CA THR A 407 13.80 12.99 15.53
C THR A 407 12.37 13.00 16.06
N SER A 408 11.41 12.64 15.21
CA SER A 408 10.01 12.51 15.60
C SER A 408 9.77 11.39 16.61
N THR A 409 8.69 11.50 17.38
CA THR A 409 8.20 10.43 18.26
C THR A 409 7.07 9.65 17.60
N PRO A 410 6.88 8.35 17.91
CA PRO A 410 7.68 7.53 18.83
C PRO A 410 9.07 7.18 18.26
N ARG A 411 10.04 6.94 19.15
CA ARG A 411 11.35 6.39 18.74
C ARG A 411 11.21 4.94 18.29
N LEU A 412 12.02 4.53 17.33
CA LEU A 412 12.02 3.19 16.76
C LEU A 412 13.34 2.50 17.13
N GLU A 413 13.41 1.94 18.34
CA GLU A 413 14.65 1.33 18.85
C GLU A 413 14.76 -0.16 18.44
N PRO A 414 15.93 -0.65 18.00
CA PRO A 414 16.10 -2.04 17.53
C PRO A 414 15.79 -3.13 18.56
N ASP A 415 15.96 -2.83 19.84
CA ASP A 415 15.83 -3.75 20.96
C ASP A 415 14.48 -3.65 21.67
N GLN A 416 13.56 -2.80 21.18
CA GLN A 416 12.24 -2.63 21.76
C GLN A 416 11.11 -3.03 20.79
N PRO A 417 9.96 -3.49 21.31
CA PRO A 417 8.76 -3.67 20.51
C PRO A 417 8.37 -2.36 19.82
N LEU A 418 8.27 -2.40 18.49
CA LEU A 418 7.84 -1.27 17.69
C LEU A 418 6.36 -0.93 17.96
N PRO A 419 5.95 0.35 17.85
CA PRO A 419 4.58 0.77 18.10
C PRO A 419 3.58 0.08 17.17
N MET A 420 2.38 -0.18 17.66
CA MET A 420 1.28 -0.75 16.87
C MET A 420 0.73 0.24 15.85
N THR A 421 0.81 1.54 16.15
CA THR A 421 0.41 2.61 15.23
C THR A 421 1.55 3.60 15.10
N LEU A 422 2.01 3.84 13.87
CA LEU A 422 2.99 4.86 13.53
C LEU A 422 2.40 5.86 12.52
N ASN A 423 2.30 7.12 12.91
CA ASN A 423 1.80 8.18 12.06
C ASN A 423 2.91 8.67 11.12
N GLN A 424 2.84 8.25 9.87
CA GLN A 424 3.79 8.63 8.84
C GLN A 424 3.82 10.15 8.58
N LEU A 425 2.73 10.86 8.85
CA LEU A 425 2.58 12.30 8.54
C LEU A 425 3.33 13.22 9.50
N THR A 426 3.89 12.67 10.57
CA THR A 426 4.65 13.40 11.60
C THR A 426 6.08 12.91 11.72
N LEU A 427 6.53 12.06 10.79
CA LEU A 427 7.92 11.64 10.73
C LEU A 427 8.79 12.83 10.33
N ASP A 428 9.87 12.99 11.07
CA ASP A 428 10.80 14.12 10.96
C ASP A 428 12.21 13.61 11.22
N PHE A 429 13.16 14.15 10.47
CA PHE A 429 14.55 13.72 10.43
C PHE A 429 15.47 14.94 10.46
N THR A 430 16.50 14.89 11.30
CA THR A 430 17.70 15.71 11.04
C THR A 430 18.49 15.08 9.91
N ALA A 431 19.04 15.90 9.03
CA ALA A 431 19.75 15.45 7.84
C ALA A 431 21.02 16.27 7.65
N ASN A 432 22.14 15.59 7.39
CA ASN A 432 23.38 16.23 6.95
C ASN A 432 23.83 15.58 5.65
N ARG A 433 24.57 16.30 4.80
CA ARG A 433 25.22 15.65 3.66
C ARG A 433 26.19 14.59 4.16
N ARG A 434 26.05 13.38 3.62
CA ARG A 434 27.00 12.30 3.84
C ARG A 434 28.32 12.70 3.18
N ALA A 435 29.43 12.57 3.90
CA ALA A 435 30.75 12.81 3.31
C ALA A 435 30.96 11.86 2.12
N ALA A 436 31.48 12.37 1.01
CA ALA A 436 31.80 11.55 -0.15
C ALA A 436 32.69 10.38 0.29
N GLN A 437 32.20 9.14 0.12
CA GLN A 437 33.02 7.97 0.37
C GLN A 437 34.15 8.00 -0.65
N SER A 438 35.37 8.25 -0.17
CA SER A 438 36.57 8.10 -0.99
C SER A 438 36.58 6.66 -1.48
N SER A 439 36.46 6.44 -2.79
CA SER A 439 36.60 5.10 -3.36
C SER A 439 38.01 4.61 -3.01
N VAL A 440 38.10 3.71 -2.03
CA VAL A 440 39.32 2.93 -1.84
C VAL A 440 39.34 1.94 -2.99
N ALA A 441 39.94 2.37 -4.10
CA ALA A 441 40.37 1.49 -5.17
C ALA A 441 41.31 0.45 -4.53
N THR A 442 40.81 -0.76 -4.34
CA THR A 442 41.63 -1.91 -3.99
C THR A 442 42.18 -2.46 -5.31
N HIS A 443 43.48 -2.28 -5.48
CA HIS A 443 44.29 -2.83 -6.57
C HIS A 443 44.41 -4.35 -6.47
#